data_AF-A0A1X7MTK5-F1
#
_entry.id   AF-A0A1X7MTK5-F1
#
_cell.length_a   1.000
_cell.length_b   1.000
_cell.length_c   1.000
_cell.angle_alpha   90.00
_cell.angle_beta   90.00
_cell.angle_gamma   90.00
#
_symmetry.space_group_name_H-M   'P 1'
#
loop_
_entity.id
_entity.type
_entity.pdbx_description
1 polymer ?
#
loop_
_entity_poly.entity_id
_entity_poly.type
_entity_poly.pdbx_seq_one_letter_code
_entity_poly.pdbx_strand_id
1 'polypeptide(L)'
;MKQIDIEEVLAPGDAEETGRREKRVRLEFWRTAKRAARHVPFMDELVAAYYCALDPKTPFRVRGTLLAALAYFVLPLDFIPDFLVGFGFTDDVAVLTAAITAIRSHIKPAHRIAAKKSLAEVD
;
A
#
# COMPACT_ATOMS: atom_id res chain seq x y z
N MET A 1 40.14 -0.71 7.25
CA MET A 1 38.68 -0.78 7.07
C MET A 1 38.12 0.55 7.53
N LYS A 2 37.53 1.36 6.64
CA LYS A 2 36.84 2.60 7.06
C LYS A 2 35.58 2.18 7.81
N GLN A 3 35.46 2.59 9.08
CA GLN A 3 34.14 2.62 9.73
C GLN A 3 33.35 3.70 8.99
N ILE A 4 32.20 3.31 8.43
CA ILE A 4 31.25 4.25 7.85
C ILE A 4 30.30 4.53 9.00
N ASP A 5 30.36 5.75 9.51
CA ASP A 5 29.52 6.19 10.62
C ASP A 5 28.08 6.33 10.09
N ILE A 6 27.12 5.77 10.82
CA ILE A 6 25.71 5.67 10.38
C ILE A 6 25.12 7.06 10.07
N GLU A 7 25.60 8.09 10.74
CA GLU A 7 25.32 9.50 10.45
C GLU A 7 25.65 9.97 9.02
N GLU A 8 26.67 9.42 8.36
CA GLU A 8 27.05 9.80 6.98
C GLU A 8 26.10 9.18 5.94
N VAL A 9 25.51 8.03 6.26
CA VAL A 9 24.50 7.34 5.43
C VAL A 9 23.12 8.03 5.55
N LEU A 10 22.84 8.62 6.72
CA LEU A 10 21.59 9.31 7.04
C LEU A 10 21.66 10.83 6.85
N ALA A 11 22.81 11.38 6.44
CA ALA A 11 22.93 12.78 6.11
C ALA A 11 21.86 13.14 5.07
N PRO A 12 20.98 14.13 5.35
CA PRO A 12 19.97 14.53 4.39
C PRO A 12 20.70 15.02 3.13
N GLY A 13 20.60 14.24 2.05
CA GLY A 13 21.07 14.66 0.74
C GLY A 13 20.44 16.00 0.37
N ASP A 14 21.07 16.75 -0.53
CA ASP A 14 20.57 18.06 -0.92
C ASP A 14 19.06 18.01 -1.28
N ALA A 15 18.35 19.12 -1.12
CA ALA A 15 16.90 19.16 -1.32
C ALA A 15 16.48 18.69 -2.73
N GLU A 16 17.34 18.82 -3.73
CA GLU A 16 17.08 18.32 -5.08
C GLU A 16 17.25 16.80 -5.18
N GLU A 17 18.29 16.24 -4.56
CA GLU A 17 18.59 14.81 -4.51
C GLU A 17 17.51 14.05 -3.74
N THR A 18 17.06 14.60 -2.61
CA THR A 18 15.90 14.10 -1.86
C THR A 18 14.65 14.09 -2.74
N GLY A 19 14.35 15.19 -3.44
CA GLY A 19 13.21 15.26 -4.35
C GLY A 19 13.29 14.30 -5.55
N ARG A 20 14.49 14.06 -6.12
CA ARG A 20 14.70 13.05 -7.17
C ARG A 20 14.50 11.63 -6.64
N ARG A 21 14.98 11.35 -5.42
CA ARG A 21 14.84 10.03 -4.77
C ARG A 21 13.38 9.73 -4.45
N GLU A 22 12.64 10.68 -3.89
CA GLU A 22 11.21 10.55 -3.64
C GLU A 22 10.41 10.27 -4.93
N LYS A 23 10.67 11.04 -6.00
CA LYS A 23 10.01 10.83 -7.30
C LYS A 23 10.27 9.43 -7.83
N ARG A 24 11.51 8.94 -7.73
CA ARG A 24 11.90 7.59 -8.16
C ARG A 24 11.20 6.52 -7.33
N VAL A 25 11.23 6.64 -6.00
CA VAL A 25 10.57 5.69 -5.10
C VAL A 25 9.07 5.62 -5.38
N ARG A 26 8.42 6.76 -5.56
CA ARG A 26 7.00 6.82 -5.91
C ARG A 26 6.71 6.15 -7.25
N LEU A 27 7.55 6.35 -8.26
CA LEU A 27 7.39 5.72 -9.58
C LEU A 27 7.53 4.20 -9.47
N GLU A 28 8.58 3.71 -8.82
CA GLU A 28 8.86 2.29 -8.64
C GLU A 28 7.79 1.59 -7.79
N PHE A 29 7.27 2.27 -6.77
CA PHE A 29 6.13 1.81 -5.99
C PHE A 29 4.91 1.55 -6.87
N TRP A 30 4.48 2.53 -7.66
CA TRP A 30 3.29 2.37 -8.51
C TRP A 30 3.51 1.37 -9.65
N ARG A 31 4.72 1.26 -10.19
CA ARG A 31 5.08 0.19 -11.13
C ARG A 31 4.88 -1.19 -10.52
N THR A 32 5.31 -1.37 -9.28
CA THR A 32 5.17 -2.63 -8.54
C THR A 32 3.70 -2.91 -8.23
N ALA A 33 2.95 -1.91 -7.76
CA ALA A 33 1.51 -2.01 -7.51
C ALA A 33 0.73 -2.42 -8.77
N LYS A 34 1.04 -1.83 -9.94
CA LYS A 34 0.43 -2.18 -11.23
C LYS A 34 0.78 -3.60 -11.68
N ARG A 35 2.00 -4.08 -11.43
CA ARG A 35 2.36 -5.49 -11.70
C ARG A 35 1.55 -6.44 -10.83
N ALA A 36 1.41 -6.14 -9.54
CA ALA A 36 0.61 -6.92 -8.60
C ALA A 36 -0.90 -6.86 -8.94
N ALA A 37 -1.40 -5.73 -9.47
CA ALA A 37 -2.80 -5.56 -9.87
C ALA A 37 -3.27 -6.63 -10.86
N ARG A 38 -2.37 -7.16 -11.71
CA ARG A 38 -2.70 -8.24 -12.66
C ARG A 38 -2.97 -9.58 -12.01
N HIS A 39 -2.52 -9.78 -10.77
CA HIS A 39 -2.67 -11.04 -10.03
C HIS A 39 -3.63 -10.93 -8.84
N VAL A 40 -4.09 -9.71 -8.52
CA VAL A 40 -4.97 -9.44 -7.37
C VAL A 40 -6.30 -8.88 -7.88
N PRO A 41 -7.40 -9.65 -7.86
CA PRO A 41 -8.68 -9.28 -8.49
C PRO A 41 -9.43 -8.13 -7.79
N PHE A 42 -8.91 -7.60 -6.67
CA PHE A 42 -9.48 -6.52 -5.87
C PHE A 42 -8.49 -5.36 -5.65
N MET A 43 -7.47 -5.22 -6.52
CA MET A 43 -6.46 -4.17 -6.36
C MET A 43 -7.05 -2.75 -6.40
N ASP A 44 -8.06 -2.51 -7.24
CA ASP A 44 -8.74 -1.21 -7.33
C ASP A 44 -9.37 -0.81 -5.98
N GLU A 45 -10.04 -1.75 -5.31
CA GLU A 45 -10.60 -1.58 -3.97
C GLU A 45 -9.51 -1.33 -2.92
N LEU A 46 -8.39 -2.04 -3.03
CA LEU A 46 -7.27 -1.95 -2.09
C LEU A 46 -6.57 -0.58 -2.17
N VAL A 47 -6.35 -0.08 -3.38
CA VAL A 47 -5.81 1.27 -3.62
C VAL A 47 -6.83 2.33 -3.19
N ALA A 48 -8.13 2.13 -3.43
CA ALA A 48 -9.16 3.05 -2.94
C ALA A 48 -9.25 3.08 -1.41
N ALA A 49 -9.06 1.93 -0.76
CA ALA A 49 -8.97 1.80 0.70
C ALA A 49 -7.75 2.56 1.25
N TYR A 50 -6.60 2.50 0.57
CA TYR A 50 -5.42 3.31 0.90
C TYR A 50 -5.71 4.81 0.85
N TYR A 51 -6.35 5.31 -0.23
CA TYR A 51 -6.75 6.72 -0.30
C TYR A 51 -7.76 7.12 0.78
N CYS A 52 -8.70 6.23 1.11
CA CYS A 52 -9.66 6.45 2.20
C CYS A 52 -8.97 6.57 3.56
N ALA A 53 -7.91 5.78 3.80
CA ALA A 53 -7.13 5.78 5.03
C ALA A 53 -6.37 7.09 5.25
N LEU A 54 -5.91 7.69 4.15
CA LEU A 54 -5.17 8.96 4.13
C LEU A 54 -6.06 10.20 4.13
N ASP A 55 -7.35 10.08 3.78
CA ASP A 55 -8.28 11.21 3.80
C ASP A 55 -8.55 11.70 5.24
N PRO A 56 -8.19 12.95 5.60
CA PRO A 56 -8.47 13.49 6.93
C PRO A 56 -9.96 13.63 7.24
N LYS A 57 -10.83 13.62 6.22
CA LYS A 57 -12.30 13.62 6.39
C LYS A 57 -12.87 12.25 6.76
N THR A 58 -12.06 11.19 6.71
CA THR A 58 -12.46 9.85 7.14
C THR A 58 -12.39 9.77 8.68
N PRO A 59 -13.40 9.21 9.37
CA PRO A 59 -13.37 9.05 10.82
C PRO A 59 -12.12 8.32 11.30
N PHE A 60 -11.53 8.77 12.41
CA PHE A 60 -10.25 8.25 12.92
C PHE A 60 -10.24 6.73 13.10
N ARG A 61 -11.33 6.16 13.64
CA ARG A 61 -11.48 4.70 13.80
C ARG A 61 -11.36 3.97 12.46
N VAL A 62 -12.00 4.50 11.41
CA VAL A 62 -12.00 3.90 10.07
C VAL A 62 -10.62 4.02 9.44
N ARG A 63 -9.94 5.17 9.59
CA ARG A 63 -8.55 5.35 9.14
C ARG A 63 -7.60 4.39 9.83
N GLY A 64 -7.73 4.23 11.15
CA GLY A 64 -6.92 3.30 11.94
C GLY A 64 -7.11 1.85 11.50
N THR A 65 -8.36 1.39 11.34
CA THR A 65 -8.66 0.04 10.85
C THR A 65 -8.11 -0.19 9.45
N LEU A 66 -8.25 0.79 8.56
CA LEU A 66 -7.70 0.73 7.20
C LEU A 66 -6.18 0.64 7.18
N LEU A 67 -5.51 1.49 7.94
CA LEU A 67 -4.05 1.47 8.04
C LEU A 67 -3.56 0.16 8.64
N ALA A 68 -4.24 -0.40 9.65
CA ALA A 68 -3.91 -1.71 10.21
C ALA A 68 -4.10 -2.84 9.19
N ALA A 69 -5.21 -2.85 8.45
CA ALA A 69 -5.47 -3.85 7.41
C ALA A 69 -4.47 -3.75 6.24
N LEU A 70 -4.13 -2.53 5.82
CA LEU A 70 -3.13 -2.29 4.77
C LEU A 70 -1.72 -2.63 5.25
N ALA A 71 -1.38 -2.32 6.50
CA ALA A 71 -0.10 -2.70 7.10
C ALA A 71 0.02 -4.22 7.19
N TYR A 72 -1.04 -4.94 7.58
CA TYR A 72 -1.06 -6.41 7.55
C TYR A 72 -0.88 -6.98 6.13
N PHE A 73 -1.36 -6.27 5.10
CA PHE A 73 -1.18 -6.67 3.70
C PHE A 73 0.23 -6.36 3.13
N VAL A 74 0.91 -5.32 3.63
CA VAL A 74 2.21 -4.83 3.10
C VAL A 74 3.42 -5.26 3.94
N LEU A 75 3.29 -5.35 5.26
CA LEU A 75 4.25 -6.08 6.11
C LEU A 75 4.21 -7.55 5.65
N PRO A 76 5.35 -8.25 5.66
CA PRO A 76 5.64 -9.31 4.70
C PRO A 76 4.54 -10.39 4.79
N LEU A 77 3.97 -10.87 3.70
CA LEU A 77 4.68 -11.70 2.71
C LEU A 77 5.83 -12.56 3.29
N ASP A 78 6.00 -12.76 4.62
CA ASP A 78 6.95 -13.67 5.30
C ASP A 78 6.19 -14.67 6.20
N PHE A 79 4.94 -14.40 6.60
CA PHE A 79 4.10 -15.41 7.26
C PHE A 79 3.27 -16.24 6.25
N ILE A 80 3.05 -15.65 5.09
CA ILE A 80 2.23 -16.18 4.01
C ILE A 80 3.02 -17.17 3.12
N PRO A 81 4.32 -16.97 2.74
CA PRO A 81 5.00 -17.87 1.81
C PRO A 81 5.32 -19.26 2.39
N ASP A 82 5.73 -19.34 3.66
CA ASP A 82 6.09 -20.64 4.26
C ASP A 82 4.85 -21.50 4.61
N PHE A 83 3.67 -20.89 4.76
CA PHE A 83 2.40 -21.60 5.03
C PHE A 83 1.54 -21.87 3.78
N LEU A 84 1.63 -21.02 2.74
CA LEU A 84 0.79 -21.14 1.53
C LEU A 84 1.16 -22.31 0.61
N VAL A 85 2.37 -22.87 0.71
CA VAL A 85 2.75 -24.00 -0.14
C VAL A 85 1.94 -25.27 0.20
N GLY A 86 1.19 -25.30 1.32
CA GLY A 86 0.52 -26.51 1.84
C GLY A 86 -1.01 -26.50 1.98
N PHE A 87 -1.71 -25.40 2.25
CA PHE A 87 -3.12 -25.46 2.67
C PHE A 87 -3.96 -24.22 2.31
N GLY A 88 -5.14 -24.46 1.71
CA GLY A 88 -6.39 -23.66 1.84
C GLY A 88 -6.35 -22.14 1.67
N PHE A 89 -6.59 -21.66 0.44
CA PHE A 89 -6.61 -20.24 0.02
C PHE A 89 -7.69 -19.30 0.62
N THR A 90 -8.47 -19.71 1.62
CA THR A 90 -9.79 -19.07 1.88
C THR A 90 -9.82 -18.03 3.01
N ASP A 91 -8.93 -18.08 4.01
CA ASP A 91 -9.10 -17.30 5.25
C ASP A 91 -8.62 -15.83 5.13
N ASP A 92 -7.44 -15.56 4.59
CA ASP A 92 -6.90 -14.18 4.52
C ASP A 92 -7.61 -13.29 3.50
N VAL A 93 -8.03 -13.87 2.37
CA VAL A 93 -8.86 -13.17 1.38
C VAL A 93 -10.23 -12.87 1.98
N ALA A 94 -10.79 -13.76 2.81
CA ALA A 94 -12.05 -13.54 3.49
C ALA A 94 -11.92 -12.42 4.54
N VAL A 95 -10.85 -12.40 5.34
CA VAL A 95 -10.58 -11.32 6.31
C VAL A 95 -10.42 -9.97 5.61
N LEU A 96 -9.63 -9.92 4.53
CA LEU A 96 -9.44 -8.70 3.76
C LEU A 96 -10.75 -8.24 3.09
N THR A 97 -11.49 -9.17 2.49
CA THR A 97 -12.80 -8.88 1.87
C THR A 97 -13.80 -8.40 2.92
N ALA A 98 -13.83 -9.01 4.11
CA ALA A 98 -14.69 -8.60 5.22
C ALA A 98 -14.31 -7.20 5.74
N ALA A 99 -13.01 -6.91 5.89
CA ALA A 99 -12.54 -5.59 6.29
C ALA A 99 -12.92 -4.51 5.27
N ILE A 100 -12.66 -4.74 3.97
CA ILE A 100 -13.04 -3.84 2.88
C ILE A 100 -14.57 -3.67 2.83
N THR A 101 -15.32 -4.75 3.03
CA THR A 101 -16.79 -4.72 3.02
C THR A 101 -17.34 -3.90 4.20
N ALA A 102 -16.79 -4.10 5.41
CA ALA A 102 -17.20 -3.39 6.62
C ALA A 102 -17.03 -1.87 6.50
N ILE A 103 -16.03 -1.42 5.76
CA ILE A 103 -15.73 0.00 5.57
C ILE A 103 -16.18 0.55 4.21
N ARG A 104 -16.78 -0.28 3.35
CA ARG A 104 -17.11 0.07 1.95
C ARG A 104 -17.97 1.32 1.85
N SER A 105 -18.84 1.55 2.83
CA SER A 105 -19.68 2.75 2.96
C SER A 105 -18.89 4.06 3.13
N HIS A 106 -17.63 3.98 3.56
CA HIS A 106 -16.74 5.13 3.75
C HIS A 106 -15.84 5.37 2.52
N ILE A 107 -15.75 4.41 1.59
CA ILE A 107 -15.00 4.57 0.35
C ILE A 107 -15.84 5.39 -0.64
N LYS A 108 -15.56 6.69 -0.69
CA LYS A 108 -16.26 7.66 -1.55
C LYS A 108 -15.80 7.57 -3.02
N PRO A 109 -16.61 8.08 -3.97
CA PRO A 109 -16.23 8.13 -5.39
C PRO A 109 -14.87 8.80 -5.64
N ALA A 110 -14.54 9.84 -4.88
CA ALA A 110 -13.24 10.52 -4.98
C ALA A 110 -12.05 9.57 -4.73
N HIS A 111 -12.14 8.66 -3.76
CA HIS A 111 -11.09 7.68 -3.47
C HIS A 111 -10.91 6.68 -4.63
N ARG A 112 -12.02 6.26 -5.24
CA ARG A 112 -12.00 5.35 -6.41
C ARG A 112 -11.42 6.02 -7.65
N ILE A 113 -11.72 7.30 -7.87
CA ILE A 113 -11.15 8.07 -8.98
C ILE A 113 -9.64 8.24 -8.79
N ALA A 114 -9.20 8.58 -7.56
CA ALA A 114 -7.78 8.68 -7.23
C ALA A 114 -7.05 7.34 -7.48
N ALA A 115 -7.64 6.23 -7.05
CA ALA A 115 -7.10 4.89 -7.28
C ALA A 115 -6.92 4.58 -8.77
N LYS A 116 -7.97 4.79 -9.58
CA LYS A 116 -7.92 4.58 -11.04
C LYS A 116 -6.85 5.44 -11.70
N LYS A 117 -6.77 6.71 -11.32
CA LYS A 117 -5.78 7.65 -11.86
C LYS A 117 -4.36 7.15 -11.60
N SER A 118 -4.05 6.73 -10.37
CA SER A 118 -2.71 6.27 -10.00
C SER A 118 -2.32 4.93 -10.63
N LEU A 119 -3.28 4.05 -10.92
CA LEU A 119 -3.02 2.82 -11.66
C LEU A 119 -2.88 3.04 -13.18
N ALA A 120 -3.46 4.12 -13.71
CA ALA A 120 -3.41 4.48 -15.13
C ALA A 120 -2.21 5.38 -15.50
N GLU A 121 -1.77 6.29 -14.64
CA GLU A 121 -0.69 7.27 -14.93
C GLU A 121 0.72 6.65 -15.03
N VAL A 122 0.87 5.36 -14.75
CA VAL A 122 2.15 4.65 -14.80
C VAL A 122 2.19 3.77 -16.05
N ASP A 123 2.33 4.40 -17.21
CA ASP A 123 2.65 3.77 -18.51
C ASP A 123 4.00 4.29 -19.02
#